data_AF-A0A410DAV8-F1
#
_entry.id   AF-A0A410DAV8-F1
#
_cell.length_a   1.000
_cell.length_b   1.000
_cell.length_c   1.000
_cell.angle_alpha   90.00
_cell.angle_beta   90.00
_cell.angle_gamma   90.00
#
_symmetry.space_group_name_H-M   'P 1'
#
loop_
_entity.id
_entity.type
_entity.pdbx_description
1 polymer ?
#
loop_
_entity_poly.entity_id
_entity_poly.type
_entity_poly.pdbx_seq_one_letter_code
_entity_poly.pdbx_strand_id
1 'polypeptide(L)' 'MIRNMYVVQFLNQSAWYLNATLQIQTERQNHQKGDIIEFKNKKYIVIEDYWCLRVRHFNRELNPYKPLITQIQDK' A
#
# COMPACT_ATOMS: atom_id res chain seq x y z
N MET A 1 8.48 -5.33 -14.71
CA MET A 1 9.08 -6.43 -13.93
C MET A 1 8.05 -7.11 -13.03
N ILE A 2 8.20 -8.41 -12.77
CA ILE A 2 7.32 -9.14 -11.83
C ILE A 2 7.91 -9.01 -10.42
N ARG A 3 7.07 -8.69 -9.43
CA ARG A 3 7.48 -8.58 -8.02
C ARG A 3 6.47 -9.27 -7.12
N ASN A 4 6.96 -9.73 -5.98
CA ASN A 4 6.11 -10.15 -4.87
C ASN A 4 5.64 -8.92 -4.07
N MET A 5 4.33 -8.80 -3.94
CA MET A 5 3.63 -7.85 -3.10
C MET A 5 3.10 -8.58 -1.86
N TYR A 6 3.56 -8.15 -0.69
CA TYR A 6 3.24 -8.76 0.59
C TYR A 6 2.10 -7.98 1.24
N VAL A 7 0.91 -8.55 1.20
CA VAL A 7 -0.29 -7.96 1.82
C VAL A 7 -0.27 -8.30 3.30
N VAL A 8 -0.14 -7.29 4.14
CA VAL A 8 -0.13 -7.46 5.60
C VAL A 8 -1.43 -6.99 6.22
N GLN A 9 -1.74 -7.56 7.38
CA GLN A 9 -2.83 -7.13 8.24
C GLN A 9 -2.26 -6.76 9.61
N PHE A 10 -2.60 -5.55 10.08
CA PHE A 10 -2.17 -5.05 11.37
C PHE A 10 -3.09 -5.58 12.47
N LEU A 11 -2.51 -6.14 13.52
CA LEU A 11 -3.21 -6.51 14.76
C LEU A 11 -3.34 -5.28 15.67
N ASN A 12 -2.30 -4.45 15.69
CA ASN A 12 -2.25 -3.17 16.39
C ASN A 12 -1.24 -2.24 15.68
N GLN A 13 -0.81 -1.15 16.33
CA GLN A 13 0.10 -0.17 15.72
C GLN A 13 1.51 -0.72 15.45
N SER A 14 1.94 -1.74 16.20
CA SER A 14 3.32 -2.25 16.19
C SER A 14 3.44 -3.68 15.67
N ALA A 15 2.33 -4.43 15.63
CA ALA A 15 2.29 -5.83 15.24
C ALA A 15 1.41 -6.04 14.01
N TRP A 16 1.93 -6.82 13.07
CA TRP A 16 1.24 -7.23 11.85
C TRP A 16 1.63 -8.66 11.49
N TYR A 17 0.81 -9.29 10.65
CA TYR A 17 1.12 -10.58 10.06
C TYR A 17 0.95 -10.53 8.54
N LEU A 18 1.64 -11.43 7.84
CA LEU A 18 1.49 -11.60 6.39
C LEU A 18 0.17 -12.31 6.12
N ASN A 19 -0.74 -11.63 5.42
CA ASN A 19 -2.04 -12.18 5.06
C ASN A 19 -1.98 -12.91 3.70
N ALA A 20 -1.28 -12.33 2.73
CA ALA A 20 -1.13 -12.92 1.40
C ALA A 20 0.14 -12.44 0.69
N THR A 21 0.65 -13.28 -0.20
CA THR A 21 1.68 -12.90 -1.19
C THR A 21 1.04 -12.89 -2.56
N LEU A 22 1.12 -11.76 -3.25
CA LEU A 22 0.59 -11.58 -4.60
C LEU A 22 1.73 -11.28 -5.56
N GLN A 23 1.69 -11.83 -6.77
CA GLN A 23 2.61 -11.43 -7.82
C GLN A 23 1.96 -10.33 -8.66
N ILE A 24 2.66 -9.20 -8.77
CA ILE A 24 2.22 -8.06 -9.57
C ILE A 24 3.25 -7.75 -10.65
N GLN A 25 2.76 -7.27 -11.80
CA GLN A 25 3.60 -6.65 -12.80
C GLN A 25 3.64 -5.14 -12.51
N THR A 26 4.85 -4.60 -12.35
CA THR A 26 5.08 -3.17 -12.10
C THR A 26 6.16 -2.65 -13.03
N GLU A 27 6.01 -1.41 -13.46
CA GLU A 27 7.02 -0.68 -14.23
C GLU A 27 8.04 0.01 -13.31
N ARG A 28 7.65 0.29 -12.06
CA ARG A 28 8.49 0.98 -11.07
C ARG A 28 9.32 0.00 -10.25
N GLN A 29 10.58 0.36 -10.05
CA GLN A 29 11.49 -0.41 -9.21
C GLN A 29 11.14 -0.29 -7.73
N ASN A 30 10.84 0.92 -7.25
CA ASN A 30 10.45 1.20 -5.86
C ASN A 30 9.19 2.07 -5.83
N HIS A 31 8.34 1.83 -4.83
CA HIS A 31 7.18 2.65 -4.49
C HIS A 31 7.43 3.44 -3.21
N GLN A 32 6.83 4.61 -3.10
CA GLN A 32 6.91 5.40 -1.87
C GLN A 32 5.86 4.97 -0.87
N LYS A 33 6.16 5.16 0.43
CA LYS A 33 5.17 4.96 1.48
C LYS A 33 3.96 5.86 1.22
N GLY A 34 2.77 5.25 1.21
CA GLY A 34 1.54 5.94 0.85
C GLY A 34 1.17 5.91 -0.63
N ASP A 35 1.98 5.34 -1.51
CA ASP A 35 1.52 5.06 -2.87
C ASP A 35 0.34 4.09 -2.85
N ILE A 36 -0.59 4.27 -3.80
CA ILE A 36 -1.74 3.40 -3.98
C ILE A 36 -1.48 2.50 -5.17
N ILE A 37 -1.57 1.19 -4.94
CA ILE A 37 -1.47 0.15 -5.96
C ILE A 37 -2.84 -0.48 -6.12
N GLU A 38 -3.31 -0.56 -7.35
CA GLU A 38 -4.56 -1.25 -7.69
C GLU A 38 -4.25 -2.59 -8.35
N PHE A 39 -4.82 -3.66 -7.81
CA PHE A 39 -4.64 -5.01 -8.32
C PHE A 39 -5.92 -5.82 -8.15
N LYS A 40 -6.42 -6.42 -9.25
CA LYS A 40 -7.69 -7.18 -9.28
C LYS A 40 -8.85 -6.44 -8.61
N ASN A 41 -9.04 -5.16 -8.97
CA ASN A 41 -10.07 -4.26 -8.44
C ASN A 41 -9.99 -4.02 -6.92
N LYS A 42 -8.84 -4.29 -6.30
CA LYS A 42 -8.59 -3.99 -4.90
C LYS A 42 -7.48 -2.96 -4.80
N LYS A 43 -7.68 -1.99 -3.91
CA LYS A 43 -6.70 -0.96 -3.62
C LYS A 43 -5.85 -1.36 -2.42
N TYR A 44 -4.55 -1.13 -2.56
CA TYR A 44 -3.55 -1.39 -1.55
C TYR A 44 -2.74 -0.13 -1.34
N ILE A 45 -2.40 0.16 -0.10
CA ILE A 45 -1.51 1.27 0.24
C ILE A 45 -0.15 0.73 0.64
N VAL A 46 0.89 1.33 0.06
CA VAL A 46 2.28 0.97 0.33
C VAL A 46 2.66 1.40 1.75
N ILE A 47 3.19 0.45 2.51
CA ILE A 47 3.72 0.67 3.86
C ILE A 47 5.22 0.91 3.79
N GLU A 48 5.93 0.10 3.01
CA GLU A 48 7.36 0.19 2.74
C GLU A 48 7.68 -0.57 1.43
N ASP A 49 8.77 -0.16 0.78
CA ASP A 49 9.30 -0.84 -0.41
C ASP A 49 10.83 -0.69 -0.47
N TYR A 50 11.51 -1.30 0.51
CA TYR A 50 12.97 -1.35 0.56
C TYR A 50 13.48 -2.75 0.18
N TRP A 51 13.16 -3.75 0.99
CA TRP A 51 13.52 -5.15 0.77
C TRP A 51 12.39 -5.95 0.13
N CYS A 52 11.15 -5.57 0.45
CA CYS A 52 9.95 -6.16 -0.11
C CYS A 52 8.86 -5.10 -0.23
N LEU A 53 8.01 -5.23 -1.26
CA LEU A 53 6.86 -4.37 -1.44
C LEU A 53 5.77 -4.79 -0.45
N ARG A 54 5.72 -4.12 0.70
CA ARG A 54 4.73 -4.39 1.75
C ARG A 54 3.58 -3.43 1.64
N VAL A 55 2.37 -3.97 1.60
CA VAL A 55 1.15 -3.20 1.44
C VAL A 55 0.07 -3.66 2.42
N ARG A 56 -0.95 -2.83 2.64
CA ARG A 56 -2.19 -3.26 3.29
C ARG A 56 -3.39 -2.89 2.45
N HIS A 57 -4.52 -3.55 2.68
CA HIS A 57 -5.78 -3.14 2.06
C HIS A 57 -6.11 -1.68 2.38
N PHE A 58 -6.53 -0.96 1.35
CA PHE A 58 -6.89 0.45 1.45
C PHE A 58 -8.32 0.67 0.95
N ASN A 59 -9.26 0.62 1.90
CA ASN A 59 -10.68 0.84 1.65
C ASN A 59 -11.15 2.22 2.12
N ARG A 60 -10.21 3.12 2.45
CA ARG A 60 -10.50 4.47 2.95
C ARG A 60 -10.40 5.46 1.80
N GLU A 61 -11.07 6.59 1.95
CA GLU A 61 -10.95 7.72 1.02
C GLU A 61 -9.66 8.51 1.30
N LEU A 62 -9.28 8.63 2.58
CA LEU A 62 -8.12 9.41 3.02
C LEU A 62 -6.88 8.55 3.23
N ASN A 63 -5.79 8.96 2.61
CA ASN A 63 -4.48 8.35 2.75
C ASN A 63 -3.80 8.85 4.03
N PRO A 64 -3.51 7.96 5.01
CA PRO A 64 -2.93 8.35 6.29
C PRO A 64 -1.44 8.72 6.22
N TYR A 65 -0.79 8.51 5.07
CA TYR A 65 0.63 8.85 4.87
C TYR A 65 0.82 10.13 4.07
N LYS A 66 -0.27 10.78 3.65
CA LYS A 66 -0.23 12.09 2.98
C LYS A 66 -0.89 13.15 3.88
N PRO A 67 -0.47 14.42 3.81
CA PRO A 67 -1.12 15.50 4.55
C PRO A 67 -2.61 15.58 4.22
N LEU A 68 -3.43 15.91 5.22
CA LEU A 68 -4.88 16.03 5.01
C LEU A 68 -5.22 17.20 4.07
N ILE A 69 -4.51 18.31 4.21
CA ILE A 69 -4.71 19.54 3.43
C ILE A 69 -4.51 19.34 1.91
N THR A 70 -3.71 18.35 1.52
CA THR A 70 -3.47 18.04 0.09
C THR A 70 -4.53 17.09 -0.49
N GLN A 71 -5.44 16.59 0.35
CA GLN A 71 -6.41 15.54 -0.02
C GLN A 71 -7.86 16.02 0.06
N ILE A 72 -8.13 17.06 0.85
CA ILE A 72 -9.41 17.75 0.85
C ILE A 72 -9.35 18.76 -0.29
N GLN A 73 -10.17 18.58 -1.32
CA GLN A 73 -10.45 19.66 -2.26
C GLN A 73 -11.30 20.68 -1.53
N ASP A 74 -10.77 21.88 -1.29
CA ASP A 74 -11.60 23.03 -0.96
C ASP A 74 -12.66 23.14 -2.07
N LYS A 75 -13.92 22.98 -1.68
CA LYS A 75 -15.07 23.30 -2.54
C LYS A 75 -15.37 24.78 -2.46
#